data_AF-A0A7V2RNT7-F1
#
_entry.id   AF-A0A7V2RNT7-F1
#
_cell.length_a   1.000
_cell.length_b   1.000
_cell.length_c   1.000
_cell.angle_alpha   90.00
_cell.angle_beta   90.00
_cell.angle_gamma   90.00
#
_symmetry.space_group_name_H-M   'P 1'
#
loop_
_entity.id
_entity.type
_entity.pdbx_description
1 polymer ?
#
loop_
_entity_poly.entity_id
_entity_poly.type
_entity_poly.pdbx_seq_one_letter_code
_entity_poly.pdbx_strand_id
1 'polypeptide(L)'
;MDSFNLDSSAYNELLNLLNNQHFIEKPGCREDMDFLSDDWWLRDTAVIENIVKRDGMWEIQLVFAHYQEPQKLIKRIISRHPCKNKAKLNAWYMKRLAAKDQRGTLKVNLDDFRLCSS
;
A
#
# COMPACT_ATOMS: atom_id res chain seq x y z
N MET A 1 11.44 10.46 12.83
CA MET A 1 10.94 9.55 11.79
C MET A 1 11.44 8.19 12.20
N ASP A 2 10.64 7.44 12.94
CA ASP A 2 11.03 6.11 13.37
C ASP A 2 11.04 5.21 12.13
N SER A 3 12.22 4.69 11.79
CA SER A 3 12.35 3.70 10.73
C SER A 3 11.63 2.45 11.18
N PHE A 4 10.51 2.15 10.52
CA PHE A 4 9.81 0.88 10.74
C PHE A 4 10.77 -0.25 10.33
N ASN A 5 11.30 -0.96 11.33
CA ASN A 5 12.19 -2.09 11.13
C ASN A 5 11.46 -3.34 11.59
N LEU A 6 11.35 -4.31 10.68
CA LEU A 6 10.87 -5.64 11.02
C LEU A 6 11.97 -6.33 11.82
N ASP A 7 11.64 -6.94 12.95
CA ASP A 7 12.62 -7.74 13.70
C ASP A 7 13.12 -8.92 12.86
N SER A 8 14.38 -9.32 13.05
CA SER A 8 15.02 -10.39 12.30
C SER A 8 14.27 -11.72 12.47
N SER A 9 13.72 -11.98 13.66
CA SER A 9 12.90 -13.17 13.90
C SER A 9 11.62 -13.13 13.06
N ALA A 10 10.88 -12.02 13.11
CA ALA A 10 9.64 -11.85 12.36
C ALA A 10 9.87 -11.93 10.84
N TYR A 11 11.01 -11.42 10.36
CA TYR A 11 11.36 -11.46 8.94
C TYR A 11 11.63 -12.89 8.47
N ASN A 12 12.40 -13.66 9.26
CA ASN A 12 12.70 -15.06 8.97
C ASN A 12 11.44 -15.93 9.00
N GLU A 13 10.53 -15.67 9.94
CA GLU A 13 9.27 -16.40 10.04
C GLU A 13 8.33 -16.10 8.85
N LEU A 14 8.24 -14.84 8.45
CA LEU A 14 7.51 -14.45 7.24
C LEU A 14 8.08 -15.13 5.98
N LEU A 15 9.40 -15.18 5.83
CA LEU A 15 10.05 -15.89 4.73
C LEU A 15 9.78 -17.40 4.76
N ASN A 16 9.82 -18.02 5.94
CA ASN A 16 9.53 -19.44 6.09
C ASN A 16 8.09 -19.76 5.68
N LEU A 17 7.12 -18.94 6.10
CA LEU A 17 5.72 -19.13 5.73
C LEU A 17 5.49 -18.95 4.22
N LEU A 18 6.12 -17.95 3.60
CA LEU A 18 6.07 -17.75 2.15
C LEU A 18 6.68 -18.93 1.38
N ASN A 19 7.85 -19.40 1.82
CA ASN A 19 8.51 -20.54 1.18
C ASN A 19 7.69 -21.82 1.34
N ASN A 20 7.09 -22.02 2.51
CA ASN A 20 6.30 -23.22 2.81
C ASN A 20 4.90 -23.20 2.20
N GLN A 21 4.50 -22.10 1.55
CA GLN A 21 3.19 -21.97 0.92
C GLN A 21 2.96 -23.04 -0.17
N HIS A 22 4.04 -23.58 -0.77
CA HIS A 22 3.96 -24.68 -1.73
C HIS A 22 3.44 -26.00 -1.13
N PHE A 23 3.63 -26.24 0.17
CA PHE A 23 3.14 -27.46 0.85
C PHE A 23 1.62 -27.50 1.00
N ILE A 24 0.93 -26.40 0.76
CA ILE A 24 -0.53 -26.34 0.86
C ILE A 24 -1.17 -27.08 -0.32
N GLU A 25 -0.43 -27.33 -1.41
CA GLU A 25 -0.85 -28.04 -2.64
C GLU A 25 -2.18 -27.53 -3.26
N LYS A 26 -2.68 -26.38 -2.79
CA LYS A 26 -3.86 -25.72 -3.33
C LYS A 26 -3.40 -24.68 -4.34
N PRO A 27 -3.68 -24.89 -5.64
CA PRO A 27 -3.50 -23.81 -6.61
C PRO A 27 -4.42 -22.64 -6.22
N GLY A 28 -3.92 -21.42 -6.40
CA GLY A 28 -4.76 -20.23 -6.27
C GLY A 28 -5.88 -20.27 -7.30
N CYS A 29 -7.07 -19.86 -6.88
CA CYS A 29 -8.22 -19.71 -7.75
C CYS A 29 -8.17 -18.32 -8.43
N ARG A 30 -8.87 -18.15 -9.56
CA ARG A 30 -8.88 -16.85 -10.26
C ARG A 30 -9.46 -15.75 -9.39
N GLU A 31 -10.46 -16.11 -8.60
CA GLU A 31 -11.18 -15.26 -7.66
C GLU A 31 -10.22 -14.65 -6.61
N ASP A 32 -9.15 -15.35 -6.25
CA ASP A 32 -8.13 -14.84 -5.32
C ASP A 32 -7.39 -13.61 -5.89
N MET A 33 -7.42 -13.41 -7.22
CA MET A 33 -6.78 -12.30 -7.93
C MET A 33 -7.77 -11.23 -8.40
N ASP A 34 -9.07 -11.40 -8.16
CA ASP A 34 -10.10 -10.45 -8.61
C ASP A 34 -9.91 -9.04 -8.00
N PHE A 35 -9.25 -8.96 -6.83
CA PHE A 35 -8.87 -7.68 -6.21
C PHE A 35 -7.90 -6.85 -7.08
N LEU A 36 -7.18 -7.45 -8.02
CA LEU A 36 -6.34 -6.70 -8.96
C LEU A 36 -7.16 -5.88 -9.95
N SER A 37 -8.34 -6.38 -10.30
CA SER A 37 -9.29 -5.72 -11.21
C SER A 37 -10.35 -4.89 -10.49
N ASP A 38 -10.72 -5.27 -9.26
CA ASP A 38 -11.67 -4.51 -8.46
C ASP A 38 -11.01 -3.28 -7.85
N ASP A 39 -11.42 -2.10 -8.29
CA ASP A 39 -10.93 -0.84 -7.75
C ASP A 39 -11.69 -0.41 -6.48
N TRP A 40 -12.76 -1.12 -6.08
CA TRP A 40 -13.59 -0.72 -4.94
C TRP A 40 -12.81 -0.69 -3.62
N TRP A 41 -12.00 -1.71 -3.37
CA TRP A 41 -11.24 -1.82 -2.12
C TRP A 41 -10.13 -0.76 -1.99
N LEU A 42 -9.69 -0.13 -3.10
CA LEU A 42 -8.66 0.92 -3.06
C LEU A 42 -9.07 2.13 -2.21
N ARG A 43 -10.37 2.32 -1.98
CA ARG A 43 -10.91 3.41 -1.14
C ARG A 43 -10.50 3.31 0.32
N ASP A 44 -10.41 2.09 0.85
CA ASP A 44 -10.14 1.84 2.28
C ASP A 44 -8.64 1.53 2.53
N THR A 45 -7.77 1.99 1.64
CA THR A 45 -6.33 1.68 1.68
C THR A 45 -5.48 2.83 2.15
N ALA A 46 -4.36 2.49 2.81
CA ALA A 46 -3.28 3.41 3.02
C ALA A 46 -2.55 3.66 1.69
N VAL A 47 -2.38 4.93 1.34
CA VAL A 47 -1.65 5.35 0.14
C VAL A 47 -0.25 5.83 0.53
N ILE A 48 0.77 5.20 -0.03
CA ILE A 48 2.18 5.55 0.17
C ILE A 48 2.78 5.99 -1.17
N GLU A 49 3.37 7.18 -1.18
CA GLU A 49 4.10 7.69 -2.33
C GLU A 49 5.52 7.13 -2.39
N ASN A 50 5.93 6.66 -3.57
CA ASN A 50 7.28 6.25 -3.86
C ASN A 50 7.76 6.94 -5.14
N ILE A 51 8.93 7.58 -5.08
CA ILE A 51 9.48 8.34 -6.20
C ILE A 51 10.81 7.73 -6.58
N VAL A 52 10.88 7.16 -7.78
CA VAL A 52 12.04 6.41 -8.25
C VAL A 52 12.58 7.06 -9.52
N LYS A 53 13.91 7.13 -9.66
CA LYS A 53 14.54 7.58 -10.91
C LYS A 53 14.68 6.39 -11.86
N ARG A 54 14.08 6.46 -13.05
CA ARG A 54 14.17 5.45 -14.12
C ARG A 54 14.31 6.15 -15.47
N ASP A 55 15.23 5.68 -16.31
CA ASP A 55 15.43 6.19 -17.67
C ASP A 55 15.59 7.72 -17.76
N GLY A 56 16.32 8.31 -16.81
CA GLY A 56 16.52 9.76 -16.73
C GLY A 56 15.32 10.56 -16.21
N MET A 57 14.18 9.91 -15.97
CA MET A 57 12.94 10.51 -15.47
C MET A 57 12.68 10.12 -14.01
N TRP A 58 11.90 10.94 -13.31
CA TRP A 58 11.38 10.66 -11.98
C TRP A 58 9.96 10.12 -12.11
N GLU A 59 9.80 8.84 -11.78
CA GLU A 59 8.53 8.13 -11.81
C GLU A 59 7.85 8.23 -10.44
N ILE A 60 6.60 8.68 -10.45
CA ILE A 60 5.72 8.68 -9.28
C ILE A 60 4.97 7.35 -9.27
N GLN A 61 5.16 6.61 -8.20
CA GLN A 61 4.50 5.35 -7.92
C GLN A 61 3.66 5.54 -6.66
N LEU A 62 2.39 5.12 -6.69
CA LEU A 62 1.56 5.02 -5.50
C LEU A 62 1.42 3.55 -5.12
N VAL A 63 1.63 3.27 -3.85
CA VAL A 63 1.42 1.95 -3.24
C VAL A 63 0.16 2.03 -2.40
N PHE A 64 -0.81 1.19 -2.73
CA PHE A 64 -2.09 1.05 -2.03
C PHE A 64 -2.01 -0.23 -1.19
N ALA A 65 -2.15 -0.09 0.12
CA ALA A 65 -2.07 -1.19 1.07
C ALA A 65 -3.35 -1.26 1.91
N HIS A 66 -4.07 -2.37 1.86
CA HIS A 66 -5.25 -2.59 2.69
C HIS A 66 -4.84 -2.97 4.12
N TYR A 67 -5.48 -2.37 5.13
CA TYR A 67 -5.10 -2.55 6.53
C TYR A 67 -5.58 -3.88 7.13
N GLN A 68 -6.68 -4.45 6.62
CA GLN A 68 -7.23 -5.73 7.11
C GLN A 68 -6.75 -6.94 6.32
N GLU A 69 -6.34 -6.73 5.07
CA GLU A 69 -6.02 -7.81 4.12
C GLU A 69 -4.64 -7.56 3.53
N PRO A 70 -3.56 -8.09 4.15
CA PRO A 70 -2.18 -7.78 3.74
C PRO A 70 -1.84 -8.16 2.29
N GLN A 71 -2.58 -9.11 1.72
CA GLN A 71 -2.40 -9.56 0.34
C GLN A 71 -2.91 -8.53 -0.68
N LYS A 72 -3.84 -7.66 -0.28
CA LYS A 72 -4.35 -6.54 -1.09
C LYS A 72 -3.35 -5.38 -1.05
N LEU A 73 -2.25 -5.58 -1.78
CA LEU A 73 -1.17 -4.61 -1.96
C LEU A 73 -0.93 -4.41 -3.45
N ILE A 74 -1.16 -3.20 -3.95
CA ILE A 74 -0.92 -2.88 -5.37
C ILE A 74 -0.04 -1.64 -5.49
N LYS A 75 0.89 -1.72 -6.43
CA LYS A 75 1.74 -0.62 -6.85
C LYS A 75 1.32 -0.14 -8.24
N ARG A 76 0.96 1.13 -8.37
CA ARG A 76 0.59 1.75 -9.65
C ARG A 76 1.55 2.88 -10.01
N ILE A 77 1.97 2.91 -11.28
CA ILE A 77 2.73 4.02 -11.85
C ILE A 77 1.73 5.08 -12.29
N ILE A 78 1.84 6.29 -11.76
CA ILE A 78 0.87 7.36 -12.04
C ILE A 78 1.37 8.29 -13.13
N SER A 79 2.61 8.77 -12.99
CA SER A 79 3.18 9.72 -13.95
C SER A 79 4.70 9.77 -13.87
N ARG A 80 5.32 10.33 -14.91
CA ARG A 80 6.76 10.53 -15.02
C ARG A 80 7.07 12.01 -15.23
N HIS A 81 8.10 12.51 -14.56
CA HIS A 81 8.53 13.91 -14.67
C HIS A 81 10.05 14.01 -14.78
N PRO A 82 10.58 14.97 -15.55
CA PRO A 82 12.03 15.14 -15.68
C PRO A 82 12.66 15.78 -14.43
N CYS A 83 11.90 16.56 -13.66
CA CYS A 83 12.38 17.26 -12.47
C CYS A 83 11.92 16.59 -11.16
N LYS A 84 12.86 16.35 -10.25
CA LYS A 84 12.60 15.72 -8.94
C LYS A 84 11.62 16.52 -8.08
N ASN A 85 11.80 17.85 -8.02
CA ASN A 85 10.97 18.71 -7.19
C ASN A 85 9.52 18.74 -7.68
N LYS A 86 9.33 18.78 -9.01
CA LYS A 86 8.01 18.66 -9.64
C LYS A 86 7.38 17.30 -9.34
N ALA A 87 8.16 16.22 -9.42
CA ALA A 87 7.68 14.87 -9.08
C ALA A 87 7.24 14.77 -7.61
N LYS A 88 8.03 15.31 -6.67
CA LYS A 88 7.69 15.34 -5.24
C LYS A 88 6.40 16.10 -4.95
N LEU A 89 6.26 17.30 -5.51
CA LEU A 89 5.08 18.13 -5.32
C LEU A 89 3.83 17.44 -5.87
N ASN A 90 3.92 16.90 -7.08
CA ASN A 90 2.81 16.16 -7.69
C ASN A 90 2.46 14.89 -6.91
N ALA A 91 3.45 14.13 -6.45
CA ALA A 91 3.22 12.94 -5.63
C ALA A 91 2.48 13.29 -4.33
N TRP A 92 2.86 14.38 -3.68
CA TRP A 92 2.18 14.88 -2.48
C TRP A 92 0.72 15.24 -2.74
N TYR A 93 0.43 15.97 -3.83
CA TYR A 93 -0.95 16.30 -4.21
C TYR A 93 -1.75 15.04 -4.58
N MET A 94 -1.17 14.12 -5.33
CA MET A 94 -1.81 12.87 -5.76
C MET A 94 -2.15 11.98 -4.57
N LYS A 95 -1.24 11.83 -3.59
CA LYS A 95 -1.53 11.15 -2.32
C LYS A 95 -2.73 11.78 -1.62
N ARG A 96 -2.75 13.12 -1.54
CA ARG A 96 -3.82 13.85 -0.86
C ARG A 96 -5.16 13.73 -1.58
N LEU A 97 -5.16 13.62 -2.91
CA LEU A 97 -6.37 13.37 -3.71
C LEU A 97 -6.85 11.92 -3.53
N ALA A 98 -5.94 10.95 -3.56
CA ALA A 98 -6.28 9.54 -3.34
C ALA A 98 -6.84 9.30 -1.93
N ALA A 99 -6.34 10.02 -0.92
CA ALA A 99 -6.86 9.99 0.45
C ALA A 99 -8.15 10.82 0.65
N LYS A 100 -8.46 11.73 -0.28
CA LYS A 100 -9.69 12.53 -0.26
C LYS A 100 -10.72 11.85 -1.18
N ASP A 101 -11.31 10.77 -0.70
CA ASP A 101 -12.55 10.26 -1.30
C ASP A 101 -13.61 11.39 -1.27
N GLN A 102 -14.31 11.57 -2.39
CA GLN A 102 -15.33 12.59 -2.61
C GLN A 102 -16.61 12.34 -1.77
N ARG A 103 -16.69 11.18 -1.11
CA ARG A 103 -17.78 10.76 -0.20
C ARG A 103 -17.66 11.30 1.24
N GLY A 104 -16.59 12.02 1.55
CA GLY A 104 -16.36 12.65 2.85
C GLY A 104 -15.28 11.91 3.64
N THR A 105 -14.36 12.68 4.23
CA THR A 105 -13.34 12.15 5.12
C THR A 105 -14.03 11.50 6.33
N LEU A 106 -14.07 10.16 6.37
CA LEU A 106 -14.40 9.44 7.60
C LEU A 106 -13.37 9.85 8.65
N LYS A 107 -13.81 10.69 9.60
CA LYS A 107 -13.03 11.02 10.78
C LYS A 107 -12.97 9.77 11.61
N VAL A 108 -11.80 9.16 11.71
CA VAL A 108 -11.58 8.02 12.58
C VAL A 108 -11.47 8.55 14.00
N ASN A 109 -12.37 8.12 14.90
CA ASN A 109 -12.27 8.46 16.32
C ASN A 109 -11.41 7.40 17.02
N LEU A 110 -10.52 7.83 17.90
CA LEU A 110 -9.70 6.92 18.71
C LEU A 110 -10.57 6.00 19.60
N ASP A 111 -11.74 6.49 19.99
CA ASP A 111 -12.73 5.73 20.77
C ASP A 111 -13.32 4.53 20.00
N ASP A 112 -13.33 4.58 18.66
CA ASP A 112 -13.86 3.50 17.82
C ASP A 112 -12.95 2.25 17.86
N PHE A 113 -11.68 2.43 18.20
CA PHE A 113 -10.69 1.35 18.24
C PHE A 113 -10.69 0.57 19.55
N ARG A 114 -11.49 0.97 20.56
CA ARG A 114 -11.56 0.33 21.89
C ARG A 114 -10.19 -0.08 22.44
N LEU A 115 -9.19 0.77 22.26
CA LEU A 115 -7.85 0.50 22.76
C LEU A 115 -7.93 0.49 24.29
N CYS A 116 -7.57 -0.63 24.92
CA CYS A 116 -7.53 -0.72 26.37
C CYS A 116 -6.47 0.26 26.88
N SER A 117 -6.91 1.26 27.64
CA SER A 117 -6.00 2.12 28.40
C SER A 117 -5.37 1.31 29.53
N SER A 118 -4.06 1.13 29.45
CA SER A 118 -3.22 0.57 30.53
C SER A 118 -3.20 1.47 31.75
#